data_AF-A0A1Q7NI57-F1
#
_entry.id   AF-A0A1Q7NI57-F1
#
_cell.length_a   1.000
_cell.length_b   1.000
_cell.length_c   1.000
_cell.angle_alpha   90.00
_cell.angle_beta   90.00
_cell.angle_gamma   90.00
#
_symmetry.space_group_name_H-M   'P 1'
#
loop_
_entity.id
_entity.type
_entity.pdbx_description
1 polymer ?
#
loop_
_entity_poly.entity_id
_entity_poly.type
_entity_poly.pdbx_seq_one_letter_code
_entity_poly.pdbx_strand_id
1 'polypeptide(L)' 'MIGNDLELQGTRERIAFSYEVLMQMRATTRPEEYMFMANSYLAEIEKMNTEILEYLKRHPSQIAPAEAA' A
#
# COMPACT_ATOMS: atom_id res chain seq x y z
N MET A 1 7.53 4.00 -5.68
CA MET A 1 8.89 3.62 -5.24
C MET A 1 9.16 4.31 -3.92
N ILE A 2 9.38 3.53 -2.86
CA ILE A 2 9.62 4.04 -1.49
C ILE A 2 11.11 4.41 -1.33
N GLY A 3 11.41 5.62 -0.91
CA GLY A 3 12.77 6.15 -0.78
C GLY A 3 13.32 6.15 0.65
N ASN A 4 12.46 6.18 1.66
CA ASN A 4 12.83 6.36 3.07
C ASN A 4 11.76 5.75 4.01
N ASP A 5 12.04 5.76 5.32
CA ASP A 5 11.14 5.19 6.33
C ASP A 5 9.81 5.95 6.47
N LEU A 6 9.79 7.25 6.17
CA LEU A 6 8.56 8.05 6.18
C LEU A 6 7.62 7.59 5.07
N GLU A 7 8.14 7.39 3.87
CA GLU A 7 7.38 6.85 2.73
C GLU A 7 6.97 5.39 2.95
N LEU A 8 7.80 4.58 3.61
CA LEU A 8 7.43 3.22 4.03
C LEU A 8 6.21 3.27 4.95
N GLN A 9 6.25 4.13 5.97
CA GLN A 9 5.15 4.29 6.91
C GLN A 9 3.87 4.78 6.21
N GLY A 10 3.96 5.81 5.37
CA GLY A 10 2.83 6.29 4.59
C GLY A 10 2.26 5.24 3.64
N THR A 11 3.10 4.37 3.07
CA THR A 11 2.63 3.26 2.23
C THR A 11 1.88 2.20 3.04
N ARG A 12 2.36 1.86 4.24
CA ARG A 12 1.66 0.95 5.16
C ARG A 12 0.30 1.49 5.61
N GLU A 13 0.21 2.79 5.88
CA GLU A 13 -1.04 3.47 6.22
C GLU A 13 -2.05 3.44 5.06
N ARG A 14 -1.59 3.66 3.83
CA ARG A 14 -2.43 3.56 2.62
C ARG A 14 -2.96 2.14 2.40
N ILE A 15 -2.15 1.12 2.67
CA ILE A 15 -2.59 -0.29 2.63
C ILE A 15 -3.67 -0.53 3.71
N ALA A 16 -3.43 -0.09 4.95
CA ALA A 16 -4.39 -0.26 6.04
C ALA A 16 -5.74 0.40 5.71
N PHE A 17 -5.73 1.64 5.21
CA PHE A 17 -6.94 2.32 4.73
C PHE A 17 -7.65 1.53 3.63
N SER A 18 -6.91 1.01 2.65
CA SER A 18 -7.48 0.21 1.56
C SER A 18 -8.14 -1.07 2.08
N TYR A 19 -7.57 -1.72 3.10
CA TYR A 19 -8.19 -2.87 3.75
C TYR A 19 -9.52 -2.51 4.42
N GLU A 20 -9.60 -1.39 5.14
CA GLU A 20 -10.86 -0.94 5.75
C GLU A 20 -11.94 -0.68 4.68
N VAL A 21 -11.58 -0.03 3.57
CA VAL A 21 -12.49 0.19 2.44
C VAL A 21 -12.98 -1.14 1.85
N LEU A 22 -12.08 -2.09 1.63
CA LEU A 22 -12.43 -3.42 1.12
C LEU A 22 -13.33 -4.20 2.08
N MET A 23 -13.07 -4.13 3.39
CA MET A 23 -13.91 -4.75 4.42
C MET A 23 -15.32 -4.16 4.41
N GLN A 24 -15.44 -2.83 4.29
CA GLN A 24 -16.73 -2.16 4.16
C GLN A 24 -17.46 -2.61 2.89
N MET A 25 -16.78 -2.62 1.74
CA MET A 25 -17.35 -3.07 0.46
C MET A 25 -17.85 -4.51 0.53
N ARG A 26 -17.10 -5.42 1.19
CA ARG A 26 -17.54 -6.81 1.40
C ARG A 26 -18.84 -6.91 2.20
N ALA A 27 -19.13 -5.95 3.07
CA ALA A 27 -20.32 -5.94 3.90
C ALA A 27 -21.53 -5.27 3.21
N THR A 28 -21.30 -4.28 2.34
CA THR A 28 -22.38 -3.43 1.83
C THR A 28 -22.65 -3.54 0.33
N THR A 29 -21.69 -4.01 -0.46
CA THR A 29 -21.83 -4.08 -1.92
C THR A 29 -22.49 -5.39 -2.33
N ARG A 30 -23.31 -5.34 -3.39
CA ARG A 30 -23.91 -6.55 -3.96
C ARG A 30 -22.81 -7.48 -4.51
N PRO A 31 -22.93 -8.81 -4.37
CA PRO A 31 -21.87 -9.73 -4.81
C PRO A 31 -21.45 -9.55 -6.28
N GLU A 32 -22.40 -9.25 -7.16
CA GLU A 32 -22.16 -9.03 -8.59
C GLU A 32 -21.40 -7.73 -8.91
N GLU A 33 -21.41 -6.75 -8.01
CA GLU A 33 -20.73 -5.46 -8.18
C GLU A 33 -19.38 -5.40 -7.45
N TYR A 34 -19.19 -6.26 -6.44
CA TYR A 34 -18.04 -6.20 -5.54
C TYR A 34 -16.71 -6.20 -6.29
N MET A 35 -16.49 -7.16 -7.20
CA MET A 35 -15.20 -7.26 -7.89
C MET A 35 -14.95 -6.08 -8.84
N PHE A 36 -15.99 -5.49 -9.43
CA PHE A 36 -15.85 -4.31 -10.27
C PHE A 36 -15.34 -3.11 -9.44
N MET A 37 -15.85 -2.95 -8.21
CA MET A 37 -15.46 -1.86 -7.31
C MET A 37 -14.13 -2.13 -6.58
N ALA A 38 -13.86 -3.37 -6.22
CA ALA A 38 -12.73 -3.76 -5.38
C ALA A 38 -11.41 -3.95 -6.16
N ASN A 39 -11.44 -4.21 -7.47
CA ASN A 39 -10.22 -4.61 -8.20
C ASN A 39 -9.10 -3.58 -8.09
N SER A 40 -9.43 -2.29 -8.12
CA SER A 40 -8.43 -1.23 -8.14
C SER A 40 -7.69 -1.16 -6.80
N TYR A 41 -8.40 -1.31 -5.69
CA TYR A 41 -7.82 -1.39 -4.36
C TYR A 41 -6.94 -2.64 -4.21
N LEU A 42 -7.40 -3.80 -4.69
CA LEU A 42 -6.61 -5.04 -4.65
C LEU A 42 -5.31 -4.91 -5.45
N ALA A 43 -5.37 -4.38 -6.67
CA ALA A 43 -4.21 -4.17 -7.53
C ALA A 43 -3.23 -3.15 -6.92
N GLU A 44 -3.73 -2.06 -6.33
CA GLU A 44 -2.87 -1.08 -5.66
C GLU A 44 -2.22 -1.66 -4.40
N ILE A 45 -2.90 -2.51 -3.63
CA ILE A 45 -2.31 -3.21 -2.48
C ILE A 45 -1.19 -4.15 -2.93
N GLU A 46 -1.38 -4.91 -4.01
CA GLU A 46 -0.34 -5.79 -4.56
C GLU A 46 0.90 -5.01 -4.99
N LYS A 47 0.70 -3.89 -5.69
CA LYS A 47 1.77 -2.98 -6.08
C LYS A 47 2.49 -2.39 -4.88
N MET A 48 1.77 -1.85 -3.89
CA MET A 48 2.37 -1.25 -2.70
C MET A 48 3.14 -2.28 -1.87
N ASN A 49 2.63 -3.52 -1.73
CA ASN A 49 3.36 -4.60 -1.06
C ASN A 49 4.66 -4.94 -1.80
N THR A 50 4.64 -4.95 -3.14
CA THR A 50 5.86 -5.13 -3.95
C THR A 50 6.88 -4.01 -3.65
N GLU A 51 6.44 -2.75 -3.61
CA GLU A 51 7.33 -1.63 -3.29
C GLU A 51 7.90 -1.70 -1.87
N ILE A 52 7.11 -2.13 -0.89
CA ILE A 52 7.56 -2.37 0.49
C ILE A 52 8.65 -3.43 0.51
N LEU A 53 8.44 -4.56 -0.17
CA LEU A 53 9.44 -5.64 -0.20
C LEU A 53 10.74 -5.18 -0.87
N GLU A 54 10.66 -4.44 -1.98
CA GLU A 54 11.85 -3.86 -2.63
C GLU A 54 12.56 -2.82 -1.75
N TYR A 55 11.83 -2.08 -0.91
CA TYR A 55 12.42 -1.22 0.10
C TYR A 55 13.15 -2.01 1.19
N LEU A 56 12.48 -2.99 1.81
CA LEU A 56 13.02 -3.76 2.93
C LEU A 56 14.21 -4.65 2.55
N LYS A 57 14.39 -4.96 1.25
CA LYS A 57 15.59 -5.65 0.74
C LYS A 57 16.83 -4.76 0.75
N ARG A 58 16.69 -3.43 0.74
CA ARG A 58 17.83 -2.51 0.76
C ARG A 58 18.36 -2.35 2.18
N HIS A 59 19.68 -2.46 2.35
CA HIS A 59 20.31 -2.19 3.63
C HIS A 59 20.19 -0.69 3.95
N PRO A 60 19.98 -0.27 5.22
CA PRO A 60 19.87 1.15 5.58
C PRO A 60 21.04 2.02 5.10
N SER A 61 22.25 1.47 4.97
CA SER A 61 23.41 2.20 4.42
C SER A 61 23.31 2.54 2.92
N GLN A 62 22.34 1.98 2.21
CA GLN A 62 22.06 2.23 0.79
C GLN A 62 20.89 3.20 0.61
N ILE A 63 20.22 3.56 1.70
CA ILE A 63 19.09 4.48 1.72
C ILE A 63 19.70 5.87 1.96
N ALA A 64 19.62 6.72 0.94
CA ALA A 64 20.12 8.09 1.09
C ALA A 64 19.42 8.75 2.30
N PRO A 65 20.14 9.51 3.14
CA PRO A 65 19.50 10.29 4.19
C PRO A 65 18.42 11.13 3.54
N ALA A 66 17.18 11.04 4.03
CA ALA A 66 16.11 11.93 3.59
C ALA A 66 16.65 13.36 3.74
N GLU A 67 16.74 14.10 2.63
CA GLU A 67 17.23 15.48 2.64
C GLU A 67 16.47 16.22 3.74
N ALA A 68 17.23 16.77 4.69
CA ALA A 68 16.71 17.65 5.71
C ALA A 68 16.11 18.88 4.99
N ALA A 69 14.80 18.82 4.75
CA ALA A 69 14.01 19.92 4.25
C ALA A 69 13.87 21.02 5.31
#